data_AF-A0A177ARJ0-F1
#
_entry.id   AF-A0A177ARJ0-F1
#
_cell.length_a   1.000
_cell.length_b   1.000
_cell.length_c   1.000
_cell.angle_alpha   90.00
_cell.angle_beta   90.00
_cell.angle_gamma   90.00
#
_symmetry.space_group_name_H-M   'P 1'
#
loop_
_entity.id
_entity.type
_entity.pdbx_description
1 polymer ?
#
loop_
_entity_poly.entity_id
_entity_poly.type
_entity_poly.pdbx_seq_one_letter_code
_entity_poly.pdbx_strand_id
1 'polypeptide(L)'
;MGVHLFAGKFQKCVYDNGTIISVDIIKNKTQCNLYNYTWKNERINFDHILSAYLALFHVATFKGWIQIMRNAVDSTTIDQQPYRDASTHNYAYFIIFIIFGSFFTLNLFIGVIIDNFNMQKKKVGETVDLLMTEKQKRLYLAMKKYQTKQPRSAIEPPKNAILKFCFNVVTSQKFDIFIMIIILLNMISMSLEHYNQSKYFTQVLSITNQVNI
;
A
#
# COMPACT_ATOMS: atom_id res chain seq x y z
N MET A 1 19.23 21.34 10.48
CA MET A 1 18.14 21.64 11.45
C MET A 1 17.86 20.46 12.38
N GLY A 2 17.46 19.28 11.88
CA GLY A 2 17.15 18.12 12.75
C GLY A 2 18.28 17.71 13.69
N VAL A 3 19.53 17.69 13.23
CA VAL A 3 20.72 17.43 14.07
C VAL A 3 20.82 18.43 15.24
N HIS A 4 20.65 19.74 14.98
CA HIS A 4 20.70 20.75 16.05
C HIS A 4 19.58 20.60 17.09
N LEU A 5 18.41 20.07 16.69
CA LEU A 5 17.27 19.90 17.58
C LEU A 5 17.36 18.62 18.44
N PHE A 6 17.89 17.53 17.86
CA PHE A 6 17.73 16.18 18.39
C PHE A 6 19.03 15.41 18.65
N ALA A 7 20.20 15.92 18.24
CA ALA A 7 21.47 15.23 18.46
C ALA A 7 21.70 14.94 19.95
N GLY A 8 22.03 13.69 20.25
CA GLY A 8 22.31 13.19 21.60
C GLY A 8 21.07 13.00 22.49
N LYS A 9 19.87 13.39 22.04
CA LYS A 9 18.65 13.35 22.86
C LYS A 9 17.82 12.06 22.74
N PHE A 10 18.20 11.16 21.83
CA PHE A 10 17.49 9.90 21.57
C PHE A 10 17.99 8.74 22.46
N GLN A 11 18.83 9.06 23.44
CA GLN A 11 19.39 8.08 24.35
C GLN A 11 18.43 7.83 25.51
N LYS A 12 18.39 6.59 26.00
CA LYS A 12 17.52 6.18 27.10
C LYS A 12 18.15 5.08 27.93
N CYS A 13 17.87 5.10 29.22
CA CYS A 13 18.20 4.01 30.14
C CYS A 13 17.22 2.85 29.97
N VAL A 14 17.76 1.64 29.81
CA VAL A 14 16.99 0.41 29.66
C VAL A 14 17.44 -0.63 30.67
N TYR A 15 16.52 -1.52 31.06
CA TYR A 15 16.84 -2.73 31.80
C TYR A 15 17.60 -3.73 30.91
N ASP A 16 18.19 -4.77 31.49
CA ASP A 16 18.90 -5.83 30.76
C ASP A 16 18.01 -6.59 29.76
N ASN A 17 16.70 -6.62 30.02
CA ASN A 17 15.70 -7.20 29.12
C ASN A 17 15.33 -6.28 27.93
N GLY A 18 15.85 -5.05 27.90
CA GLY A 18 15.60 -4.05 26.85
C GLY A 18 14.36 -3.16 27.04
N THR A 19 13.63 -3.25 28.16
CA THR A 19 12.50 -2.34 28.44
C THR A 19 12.99 -0.99 28.96
N ILE A 20 12.27 0.08 28.62
CA ILE A 20 12.62 1.46 29.00
C ILE A 20 12.28 1.68 30.47
N ILE A 21 13.20 2.27 31.23
CA ILE A 21 12.98 2.61 32.64
C ILE A 21 12.19 3.92 32.74
N SER A 22 11.21 3.99 33.66
CA SER A 22 10.44 5.23 33.88
C SER A 22 11.32 6.35 34.45
N VAL A 23 11.01 7.59 34.09
CA VAL A 23 11.69 8.80 34.58
C VAL A 23 11.57 8.99 36.11
N ASP A 24 10.53 8.42 36.72
CA ASP A 24 10.31 8.50 38.17
C ASP A 24 11.39 7.76 38.97
N ILE A 25 12.00 6.73 38.37
CA ILE A 25 13.04 5.91 38.98
C ILE A 25 14.43 6.47 38.63
N ILE A 26 14.64 6.83 37.35
CA ILE A 26 15.93 7.30 36.83
C ILE A 26 15.69 8.56 36.02
N LYS A 27 16.27 9.67 36.46
CA LYS A 27 16.14 10.96 35.78
C LYS A 27 17.25 11.21 34.78
N ASN A 28 18.47 10.77 35.10
CA ASN A 28 19.68 11.13 34.34
C ASN A 28 20.55 9.92 34.02
N LYS A 29 21.42 10.05 33.02
CA LYS A 29 22.45 9.07 32.67
C LYS A 29 23.38 8.71 33.83
N THR A 30 23.74 9.68 34.67
CA THR A 30 24.60 9.43 35.85
C THR A 30 23.91 8.46 36.82
N GLN A 31 22.61 8.62 37.05
CA GLN A 31 21.83 7.68 37.86
C GLN A 31 21.71 6.31 37.19
N CYS A 32 21.49 6.26 35.87
CA CYS A 32 21.48 5.01 35.11
C CYS A 32 22.75 4.18 35.35
N ASN A 33 23.91 4.83 35.26
CA ASN A 33 25.21 4.19 35.47
C ASN A 33 25.44 3.79 36.95
N LEU A 34 24.96 4.58 37.92
CA LEU A 34 25.08 4.26 39.34
C LEU A 34 24.31 3.00 39.73
N TYR A 35 23.14 2.78 39.13
CA TYR A 35 22.33 1.58 39.33
C TYR A 35 22.73 0.41 38.41
N ASN A 36 23.84 0.55 37.67
CA ASN A 36 24.38 -0.46 36.75
C ASN A 36 23.40 -0.89 35.64
N TYR A 37 22.56 0.04 35.16
CA TYR A 37 21.71 -0.17 33.99
C TYR A 37 22.40 0.26 32.70
N THR A 38 21.85 -0.12 31.54
CA THR A 38 22.44 0.20 30.24
C THR A 38 21.85 1.48 29.64
N TRP A 39 22.71 2.47 29.39
CA TRP A 39 22.35 3.67 28.66
C TRP A 39 22.55 3.47 27.16
N LYS A 40 21.46 3.38 26.40
CA LYS A 40 21.49 2.99 24.99
C LYS A 40 20.93 4.07 24.08
N ASN A 41 21.57 4.24 22.93
CA ASN A 41 21.09 5.11 21.87
C ASN A 41 20.20 4.35 20.88
N GLU A 42 19.29 5.07 20.23
CA GLU A 42 18.48 4.53 19.16
C GLU A 42 19.31 4.32 17.90
N ARG A 43 18.99 3.24 17.17
CA ARG A 43 19.69 2.87 15.93
C ARG A 43 19.50 3.93 14.83
N ILE A 44 18.31 4.52 14.78
CA ILE A 44 17.97 5.62 13.88
C ILE A 44 17.84 6.86 14.75
N ASN A 45 18.73 7.82 14.55
CA ASN A 45 18.88 9.01 15.36
C ASN A 45 19.29 10.23 14.52
N PHE A 46 19.50 11.36 15.18
CA PHE A 46 19.88 12.63 14.57
C PHE A 46 21.28 13.10 15.01
N ASP A 47 22.16 12.19 15.44
CA ASP A 47 23.48 12.56 16.00
C ASP A 47 24.46 13.05 14.91
N HIS A 48 24.34 12.48 13.71
CA HIS A 48 25.16 12.84 12.55
C HIS A 48 24.27 13.19 11.36
N ILE A 49 24.83 13.92 10.38
CA ILE A 49 24.08 14.33 9.19
C ILE A 49 23.55 13.12 8.41
N LEU A 50 24.37 12.08 8.26
CA LEU A 50 23.97 10.88 7.52
C LEU A 50 22.89 10.06 8.26
N SER A 51 22.99 9.92 9.59
CA SER A 51 21.96 9.23 10.38
C SER A 51 20.65 10.01 10.38
N ALA A 52 20.73 11.35 10.48
CA ALA A 52 19.57 12.24 10.32
C ALA A 52 18.94 12.12 8.93
N TYR A 53 19.73 12.00 7.86
CA TYR A 53 19.21 11.79 6.51
C TYR A 53 18.47 10.45 6.40
N LEU A 54 19.02 9.37 6.96
CA LEU A 54 18.33 8.08 7.04
C LEU A 54 17.03 8.17 7.84
N ALA A 55 17.04 8.86 8.98
CA ALA A 55 15.84 9.09 9.78
C ALA A 55 14.76 9.85 8.99
N LEU A 56 15.15 10.91 8.28
CA LEU A 56 14.24 11.67 7.42
C LEU A 56 13.74 10.86 6.22
N PHE A 57 14.55 9.97 5.66
CA PHE A 57 14.13 9.05 4.60
C PHE A 57 13.04 8.07 5.08
N HIS A 58 13.20 7.53 6.29
CA HIS A 58 12.17 6.71 6.94
C HIS A 58 10.86 7.49 7.16
N VAL A 59 10.95 8.76 7.57
CA VAL A 59 9.79 9.65 7.70
C VAL A 59 9.15 9.94 6.35
N ALA A 60 9.95 10.23 5.31
CA ALA A 60 9.47 10.54 3.97
C ALA A 60 8.73 9.36 3.32
N THR A 61 9.14 8.12 3.61
CA THR A 61 8.52 6.89 3.12
C THR A 61 7.38 6.37 4.01
N PHE A 62 7.08 7.07 5.12
CA PHE A 62 6.13 6.63 6.15
C PHE A 62 6.41 5.21 6.69
N LYS A 63 7.68 4.81 6.80
CA LYS A 63 8.08 3.49 7.34
C LYS A 63 8.90 3.65 8.62
N GLY A 64 8.36 3.18 9.75
CA GLY A 64 9.02 3.30 11.06
C GLY A 64 9.06 4.74 11.60
N TRP A 65 8.39 5.68 10.94
CA TRP A 65 8.35 7.10 11.28
C TRP A 65 7.74 7.38 12.65
N ILE A 66 6.76 6.57 13.08
CA ILE A 66 6.09 6.72 14.37
C ILE A 66 7.09 6.62 15.52
N GLN A 67 8.04 5.67 15.46
CA GLN A 67 9.04 5.50 16.51
C GLN A 67 10.01 6.69 16.54
N ILE A 68 10.41 7.21 15.38
CA ILE A 68 11.31 8.36 15.26
C ILE A 68 10.63 9.61 15.83
N MET A 69 9.37 9.85 15.46
CA MET A 69 8.59 10.99 15.95
C MET A 69 8.33 10.89 17.45
N ARG A 70 7.97 9.70 17.94
CA ARG A 70 7.78 9.46 19.37
C ARG A 70 9.06 9.73 20.16
N ASN A 71 10.19 9.19 19.70
CA ASN A 71 11.50 9.42 20.34
C ASN A 71 11.86 10.91 20.33
N ALA A 72 11.51 11.66 19.29
CA ALA A 72 11.74 13.10 19.25
C ALA A 72 10.82 13.89 20.20
N VAL A 73 9.55 13.51 20.32
CA VAL A 73 8.57 14.17 21.19
C VAL A 73 8.85 13.88 22.66
N ASP A 74 9.24 12.64 22.98
CA ASP A 74 9.59 12.22 24.34
C ASP A 74 10.98 12.74 24.76
N SER A 75 11.76 13.28 23.81
CA SER A 75 13.10 13.79 24.09
C SER A 75 13.07 15.11 24.87
N THR A 76 14.03 15.25 25.80
CA THR A 76 14.20 16.40 26.69
C THR A 76 15.52 17.12 26.36
N THR A 77 16.50 17.07 27.26
CA THR A 77 17.85 17.56 27.10
C THR A 77 18.84 16.40 27.05
N ILE A 78 20.10 16.70 26.72
CA ILE A 78 21.16 15.69 26.61
C ILE A 78 21.37 15.04 27.99
N ASP A 79 21.57 13.72 28.00
CA ASP A 79 21.80 12.90 29.20
C ASP A 79 20.65 12.85 30.24
N GLN A 80 19.44 13.31 29.86
CA GLN A 80 18.21 13.14 30.64
C GLN A 80 17.37 11.99 30.10
N GLN A 81 16.66 11.29 31.00
CA GLN A 81 15.75 10.21 30.63
C GLN A 81 14.53 10.81 29.90
N PRO A 82 14.16 10.30 28.71
CA PRO A 82 12.97 10.75 28.02
C PRO A 82 11.72 10.32 28.78
N TYR A 83 10.69 11.16 28.73
CA TYR A 83 9.37 10.84 29.27
C TYR A 83 8.30 11.26 28.28
N ARG A 84 7.13 10.65 28.42
CA ARG A 84 6.05 10.80 27.45
C ARG A 84 5.65 12.27 27.30
N ASP A 85 5.59 12.74 26.06
CA ASP A 85 5.11 14.08 25.68
C ASP A 85 5.91 15.24 26.32
N ALA A 86 7.20 15.03 26.60
CA ALA A 86 8.08 16.04 27.19
C ALA A 86 8.22 17.31 26.34
N SER A 87 8.32 17.15 25.02
CA SER A 87 8.54 18.22 24.06
C SER A 87 7.56 18.14 22.89
N THR A 88 6.27 18.36 23.16
CA THR A 88 5.17 18.28 22.16
C THR A 88 5.39 19.18 20.93
N HIS A 89 6.13 20.28 21.06
CA HIS A 89 6.49 21.17 19.95
C HIS A 89 7.24 20.48 18.82
N ASN A 90 7.93 19.37 19.10
CA ASN A 90 8.70 18.62 18.11
C ASN A 90 7.81 17.95 17.04
N TYR A 91 6.52 17.73 17.31
CA TYR A 91 5.57 17.28 16.28
C TYR A 91 5.54 18.24 15.07
N ALA A 92 5.63 19.55 15.31
CA ALA A 92 5.56 20.55 14.25
C ALA A 92 6.70 20.40 13.23
N TYR A 93 7.91 20.04 13.69
CA TYR A 93 9.06 19.79 12.81
C TYR A 93 8.75 18.71 11.77
N PHE A 94 8.17 17.58 12.19
CA PHE A 94 7.85 16.47 11.30
C PHE A 94 6.64 16.75 10.41
N ILE A 95 5.62 17.45 10.92
CA ILE A 95 4.45 17.86 10.11
C ILE A 95 4.89 18.77 8.97
N ILE A 96 5.71 19.79 9.27
CA ILE A 96 6.26 20.70 8.25
C ILE A 96 7.12 19.91 7.26
N PHE A 97 7.97 18.99 7.73
CA PHE A 97 8.79 18.16 6.85
C PHE A 97 7.95 17.25 5.94
N ILE A 98 6.84 16.67 6.44
CA ILE A 98 5.96 15.82 5.62
C ILE A 98 5.23 16.64 4.56
N ILE A 99 4.70 17.81 4.93
CA ILE A 99 3.96 18.69 4.03
C ILE A 99 4.89 19.29 2.97
N PHE A 100 6.03 19.85 3.35
CA PHE A 100 6.89 20.55 2.41
C PHE A 100 7.98 19.66 1.82
N GLY A 101 8.53 18.73 2.60
CA GLY A 101 9.56 17.81 2.12
C GLY A 101 8.95 16.71 1.27
N SER A 102 8.12 15.85 1.85
CA SER A 102 7.64 14.65 1.16
C SER A 102 6.70 14.96 0.00
N PHE A 103 5.71 15.84 0.19
CA PHE A 103 4.74 16.15 -0.87
C PHE A 103 5.40 16.88 -2.06
N PHE A 104 6.21 17.91 -1.80
CA PHE A 104 6.89 18.64 -2.88
C PHE A 104 7.89 17.76 -3.63
N THR A 105 8.72 17.00 -2.92
CA THR A 105 9.73 16.15 -3.56
C THR A 105 9.11 15.02 -4.38
N LEU A 106 8.06 14.35 -3.88
CA LEU A 106 7.34 13.32 -4.63
C LEU A 106 6.66 13.91 -5.88
N ASN A 107 5.97 15.04 -5.75
CA ASN A 107 5.29 15.66 -6.87
C ASN A 107 6.28 16.16 -7.94
N LEU A 108 7.40 16.76 -7.53
CA LEU A 108 8.45 17.19 -8.45
C LEU A 108 9.10 15.99 -9.14
N PHE A 109 9.39 14.92 -8.40
CA PHE A 109 9.97 13.70 -8.96
C PHE A 109 9.05 13.05 -10.00
N ILE A 110 7.76 12.90 -9.68
CA ILE A 110 6.75 12.40 -10.61
C ILE A 110 6.64 13.32 -11.83
N GLY A 111 6.64 14.65 -11.62
CA GLY A 111 6.61 15.64 -12.70
C GLY A 111 7.78 15.48 -13.68
N VAL A 112 9.02 15.39 -13.17
CA VAL A 112 10.22 15.21 -13.99
C VAL A 112 10.19 13.87 -14.74
N ILE A 113 9.75 12.78 -14.10
CA ILE A 113 9.63 11.48 -14.75
C ILE A 113 8.59 11.52 -15.88
N ILE A 114 7.42 12.11 -15.63
CA ILE A 114 6.36 12.23 -16.64
C ILE A 114 6.84 13.08 -17.81
N ASP A 115 7.50 14.21 -17.56
CA ASP A 115 8.02 15.07 -18.61
C ASP A 115 9.09 14.35 -19.45
N ASN A 116 10.02 13.64 -18.78
CA ASN A 116 11.01 12.83 -19.46
C ASN A 116 10.37 11.73 -20.32
N PHE A 117 9.38 11.02 -19.78
CA PHE A 117 8.65 9.98 -20.50
C PHE A 117 7.87 10.54 -21.69
N ASN A 118 7.25 11.71 -21.55
CA ASN A 118 6.59 12.42 -22.64
C ASN A 118 7.57 12.87 -23.72
N MET A 119 8.76 13.33 -23.34
CA MET A 119 9.83 13.67 -24.29
C MET A 119 10.29 12.44 -25.07
N GLN A 120 10.46 11.30 -24.40
CA GLN A 120 10.82 10.05 -25.07
C GLN A 120 9.68 9.56 -25.99
N LYS A 121 8.42 9.64 -25.53
CA LYS A 121 7.24 9.31 -26.34
C LYS A 121 7.17 10.15 -27.63
N LYS A 122 7.47 11.46 -27.56
CA LYS A 122 7.51 12.33 -28.76
C LYS A 122 8.58 11.90 -29.77
N LYS A 123 9.72 11.39 -29.32
CA LYS A 123 10.81 10.91 -30.21
C LYS A 123 10.47 9.60 -30.91
N VAL A 124 9.79 8.70 -30.21
CA VAL A 124 9.48 7.34 -30.70
C VAL A 124 8.10 7.26 -31.38
N GLY A 125 7.23 8.25 -31.17
CA GLY A 125 5.93 8.39 -31.83
C GLY A 125 4.78 7.75 -31.04
N GLU A 126 4.86 6.46 -30.68
CA GLU A 126 3.86 5.77 -29.87
C GLU A 126 4.39 5.30 -28.51
N THR A 127 3.55 5.34 -27.47
CA THR A 127 3.89 4.85 -26.12
C THR A 127 4.22 3.37 -26.09
N VAL A 128 3.61 2.60 -26.98
CA VAL A 128 3.79 1.14 -27.11
C VAL A 128 5.24 0.82 -27.49
N ASP A 129 5.88 1.71 -28.25
CA ASP A 129 7.22 1.49 -28.79
C ASP A 129 8.33 1.73 -27.78
N LEU A 130 8.04 2.45 -26.70
CA LEU A 130 9.02 2.72 -25.66
C LEU A 130 9.19 1.55 -24.68
N LEU A 131 8.12 0.79 -24.44
CA LEU A 131 8.05 -0.22 -23.38
C LEU A 131 7.94 -1.66 -23.91
N MET A 132 7.69 -1.85 -25.21
CA MET A 132 7.56 -3.17 -25.81
C MET A 132 8.70 -3.49 -26.77
N THR A 133 9.10 -4.76 -26.78
CA THR A 133 9.99 -5.28 -27.83
C THR A 133 9.22 -5.36 -29.15
N GLU A 134 9.91 -5.27 -30.30
CA GLU A 134 9.28 -5.37 -31.63
C GLU A 134 8.38 -6.61 -31.80
N LYS A 135 8.77 -7.77 -31.25
CA LYS A 135 7.94 -9.00 -31.29
C LYS A 135 6.62 -8.82 -30.54
N GLN A 136 6.66 -8.24 -29.34
CA GLN A 136 5.47 -7.96 -28.53
C GLN A 136 4.57 -6.92 -29.20
N LYS A 137 5.15 -5.88 -29.81
CA LYS A 137 4.42 -4.89 -30.59
C LYS A 137 3.64 -5.54 -31.73
N ARG A 138 4.26 -6.42 -32.51
CA ARG A 138 3.59 -7.13 -33.61
C ARG A 138 2.40 -7.96 -33.12
N LEU A 139 2.56 -8.66 -32.00
CA LEU A 139 1.48 -9.43 -31.38
C LEU A 139 0.35 -8.52 -30.87
N TYR A 140 0.70 -7.42 -30.19
CA TYR A 140 -0.27 -6.44 -29.72
C TYR A 140 -1.08 -5.83 -30.88
N LEU A 141 -0.42 -5.44 -31.97
CA LEU A 141 -1.09 -4.90 -33.17
C LEU A 141 -2.00 -5.95 -33.83
N ALA A 142 -1.58 -7.21 -33.88
CA ALA A 142 -2.42 -8.31 -34.37
C ALA A 142 -3.67 -8.50 -33.51
N MET A 143 -3.54 -8.50 -32.18
CA MET A 143 -4.65 -8.61 -31.24
C MET A 143 -5.60 -7.41 -31.32
N LYS A 144 -5.07 -6.18 -31.41
CA LYS A 144 -5.87 -4.96 -31.58
C LYS A 144 -6.69 -5.02 -32.87
N LYS A 145 -6.08 -5.48 -33.97
CA LYS A 145 -6.77 -5.67 -35.25
C LYS A 145 -7.86 -6.74 -35.15
N TYR A 146 -7.60 -7.83 -34.44
CA TYR A 146 -8.58 -8.89 -34.18
C TYR A 146 -9.80 -8.37 -33.40
N GLN A 147 -9.60 -7.57 -32.34
CA GLN A 147 -10.70 -6.97 -31.58
C GLN A 147 -11.58 -6.05 -32.43
N THR A 148 -10.98 -5.19 -33.26
CA THR A 148 -11.76 -4.26 -34.11
C THR A 148 -12.52 -4.94 -35.25
N LYS A 149 -12.15 -6.18 -35.60
CA LYS A 149 -12.67 -6.87 -36.77
C LYS A 149 -13.40 -8.16 -36.46
N GLN A 150 -13.67 -8.48 -35.19
CA GLN A 150 -14.35 -9.73 -34.82
C GLN A 150 -15.64 -9.89 -35.64
N PRO A 151 -15.65 -10.75 -36.67
CA PRO A 151 -16.83 -10.96 -37.47
C PRO A 151 -17.73 -11.89 -36.67
N ARG A 152 -18.89 -11.40 -36.23
CA ARG A 152 -19.96 -12.28 -35.78
C ARG A 152 -20.48 -12.98 -37.03
N SER A 153 -20.01 -14.18 -37.32
CA SER A 153 -20.64 -15.01 -38.33
C SER A 153 -22.08 -15.24 -37.90
N ALA A 154 -23.04 -14.77 -38.68
CA ALA A 154 -24.43 -15.12 -38.49
C ALA A 154 -24.55 -16.64 -38.74
N ILE A 155 -24.82 -17.40 -37.70
CA ILE A 155 -24.97 -18.86 -37.78
C ILE A 155 -26.28 -19.13 -38.54
N GLU A 156 -26.21 -19.90 -39.62
CA GLU A 156 -27.42 -20.29 -40.36
C GLU A 156 -28.34 -21.16 -39.48
N PRO A 157 -29.65 -20.90 -39.46
CA PRO A 157 -30.57 -21.65 -38.61
C PRO A 157 -30.73 -23.10 -39.10
N PRO A 158 -30.79 -24.10 -38.19
CA PRO A 158 -30.95 -25.51 -38.56
C PRO A 158 -32.34 -25.81 -39.16
N LYS A 159 -32.40 -26.83 -40.03
CA LYS A 159 -33.62 -27.19 -40.80
C LYS A 159 -34.71 -27.89 -39.96
N ASN A 160 -34.34 -28.56 -38.87
CA ASN A 160 -35.29 -29.32 -38.03
C ASN A 160 -36.05 -28.39 -37.08
N ALA A 161 -37.37 -28.58 -36.92
CA ALA A 161 -38.23 -27.71 -36.11
C ALA A 161 -37.82 -27.64 -34.63
N ILE A 162 -37.46 -28.76 -34.02
CA ILE A 162 -36.99 -28.82 -32.62
C ILE A 162 -35.66 -28.09 -32.46
N LEU A 163 -34.73 -28.28 -33.40
CA LEU A 163 -33.43 -27.61 -33.37
C LEU A 163 -33.58 -26.09 -33.58
N LYS A 164 -34.51 -25.67 -34.44
CA LYS A 164 -34.83 -24.26 -34.67
C LYS A 164 -35.43 -23.59 -33.43
N PHE A 165 -36.25 -24.31 -32.66
CA PHE A 165 -36.76 -23.83 -31.38
C PHE A 165 -35.63 -23.61 -30.37
N CYS A 166 -34.74 -24.61 -30.15
CA CYS A 166 -33.58 -24.46 -29.27
C CYS A 166 -32.64 -23.33 -29.71
N PHE A 167 -32.40 -23.20 -31.02
CA PHE A 167 -31.58 -22.13 -31.58
C PHE A 167 -32.17 -20.74 -31.29
N ASN A 168 -33.49 -20.58 -31.45
CA ASN A 168 -34.17 -19.32 -31.16
C ASN A 168 -34.15 -18.97 -29.67
N VAL A 169 -34.21 -19.96 -28.77
CA VAL A 169 -34.13 -19.74 -27.32
C VAL A 169 -32.71 -19.31 -26.92
N VAL A 170 -31.68 -20.05 -27.35
CA VAL A 170 -30.27 -19.77 -27.00
C VAL A 170 -29.76 -18.47 -27.61
N THR A 171 -30.24 -18.10 -28.80
CA THR A 171 -29.85 -16.84 -29.47
C THR A 171 -30.65 -15.63 -28.96
N SER A 172 -31.63 -15.83 -28.06
CA SER A 172 -32.45 -14.73 -27.55
C SER A 172 -31.73 -13.92 -26.46
N GLN A 173 -31.79 -12.59 -26.57
CA GLN A 173 -31.22 -11.69 -25.56
C GLN A 173 -31.81 -11.91 -24.15
N LYS A 174 -33.07 -12.39 -24.06
CA LYS A 174 -33.72 -12.69 -22.78
C LYS A 174 -33.05 -13.87 -22.06
N PHE A 175 -32.59 -14.87 -22.82
CA PHE A 175 -31.85 -16.00 -22.29
C PHE A 175 -30.46 -15.56 -21.77
N ASP A 176 -29.76 -14.69 -22.51
CA ASP A 176 -28.49 -14.12 -22.05
C ASP A 176 -28.63 -13.35 -20.73
N ILE A 177 -29.67 -12.52 -20.59
CA ILE A 177 -29.96 -11.79 -19.34
C ILE A 177 -30.25 -12.76 -18.20
N PHE A 178 -31.00 -13.82 -18.45
CA PHE A 178 -31.30 -14.86 -17.46
C PHE A 178 -30.03 -15.56 -16.95
N ILE A 179 -29.13 -15.96 -17.86
CA ILE A 179 -27.84 -16.57 -17.49
C ILE A 179 -26.97 -15.58 -16.71
N MET A 180 -26.92 -14.30 -17.11
CA MET A 180 -26.17 -13.27 -16.38
C MET A 180 -26.68 -13.09 -14.95
N ILE A 181 -28.00 -13.17 -14.72
CA ILE A 181 -28.59 -13.10 -13.37
C ILE A 181 -28.16 -14.31 -12.52
N ILE A 182 -28.15 -15.52 -13.07
CA ILE A 182 -27.72 -16.73 -12.35
C ILE A 182 -26.24 -16.62 -11.93
N ILE A 183 -25.37 -16.14 -12.82
CA ILE A 183 -23.94 -15.93 -12.50
C ILE A 183 -23.78 -14.90 -11.37
N LEU A 184 -24.56 -13.81 -11.40
CA LEU A 184 -24.56 -12.81 -10.33
C LEU A 184 -25.05 -13.38 -9.00
N LEU A 185 -26.12 -14.19 -9.00
CA LEU A 185 -26.63 -14.85 -7.80
C LEU A 185 -25.60 -15.83 -7.21
N ASN A 186 -24.85 -16.56 -8.04
CA ASN A 186 -23.75 -17.42 -7.60
C ASN A 186 -22.60 -16.61 -6.97
N MET A 187 -22.19 -15.50 -7.61
CA MET A 187 -21.18 -14.61 -7.03
C MET A 187 -21.62 -14.01 -5.69
N ILE A 188 -22.89 -13.61 -5.56
CA ILE A 188 -23.45 -13.11 -4.30
C ILE A 188 -23.46 -14.21 -3.23
N SER A 189 -23.84 -15.45 -3.59
CA SER A 189 -23.79 -16.60 -2.69
C SER A 189 -22.39 -16.78 -2.08
N MET A 190 -21.35 -16.77 -2.91
CA MET A 190 -19.97 -16.86 -2.45
C MET A 190 -19.53 -15.66 -1.60
N SER A 191 -20.03 -14.45 -1.88
CA SER A 191 -19.70 -13.24 -1.10
C SER A 191 -20.34 -13.18 0.29
N LEU A 192 -21.40 -13.97 0.53
CA LEU A 192 -22.11 -14.01 1.82
C LEU A 192 -21.43 -14.92 2.86
N GLU A 193 -20.41 -15.68 2.45
CA GLU A 193 -19.59 -16.49 3.35
C GLU A 193 -18.83 -15.59 4.34
N HIS A 194 -19.01 -15.85 5.64
CA HIS A 194 -18.32 -15.13 6.70
C HIS A 194 -17.83 -16.06 7.81
N TYR A 195 -16.80 -15.63 8.53
CA TYR A 195 -16.23 -16.38 9.65
C TYR A 195 -17.23 -16.47 10.81
N ASN A 196 -17.33 -17.66 11.43
CA ASN A 196 -18.33 -18.01 12.47
C ASN A 196 -19.81 -17.96 12.04
N GLN A 197 -20.11 -18.31 10.80
CA GLN A 197 -21.49 -18.51 10.34
C GLN A 197 -22.22 -19.64 11.08
N SER A 198 -23.52 -19.48 11.27
CA SER A 198 -24.39 -20.52 11.84
C SER A 198 -24.41 -21.76 10.95
N LYS A 199 -24.46 -22.95 11.55
CA LYS A 199 -24.53 -24.24 10.82
C LYS A 199 -25.69 -24.29 9.81
N TYR A 200 -26.82 -23.63 10.14
CA TYR A 200 -27.97 -23.51 9.24
C TYR A 200 -27.64 -22.65 8.00
N PHE A 201 -26.91 -21.56 8.18
CA PHE A 201 -26.53 -20.66 7.10
C PHE A 201 -25.54 -21.34 6.15
N THR A 202 -24.57 -22.09 6.69
CA THR A 202 -23.64 -22.92 5.90
C THR A 202 -24.37 -23.98 5.07
N GLN A 203 -25.41 -24.62 5.63
CA GLN A 203 -26.17 -25.64 4.91
C GLN A 203 -26.99 -25.05 3.76
N VAL A 204 -27.66 -23.92 3.97
CA VAL A 204 -28.42 -23.21 2.92
C VAL A 204 -27.48 -22.76 1.79
N LEU A 205 -26.31 -22.24 2.14
CA LEU A 205 -25.32 -21.79 1.15
C LEU A 205 -24.73 -22.96 0.35
N SER A 206 -24.44 -24.09 1.01
CA SER A 206 -23.97 -25.31 0.36
C SER A 206 -24.97 -25.86 -0.65
N ILE A 207 -26.27 -25.86 -0.33
CA ILE A 207 -27.33 -26.30 -1.25
C ILE A 207 -27.44 -25.35 -2.44
N THR A 208 -27.41 -24.04 -2.18
CA THR A 208 -27.48 -23.00 -3.22
C THR A 208 -26.30 -23.10 -4.19
N ASN A 209 -25.10 -23.34 -3.68
CA ASN A 209 -23.90 -23.54 -4.50
C ASN A 209 -23.96 -24.82 -5.34
N GLN A 210 -24.58 -25.90 -4.83
CA GLN A 210 -24.75 -27.15 -5.58
C GLN A 210 -25.75 -27.04 -6.74
N VAL A 211 -26.73 -26.14 -6.65
CA VAL A 211 -27.74 -25.91 -7.71
C VAL A 211 -27.24 -24.94 -8.78
N ASN A 212 -26.34 -24.02 -8.42
CA ASN A 212 -25.78 -23.00 -9.33
C ASN A 212 -24.48 -23.43 -10.04
N ILE A 213 -23.91 -24.61 -9.71
CA ILE A 213 -22.77 -25.27 -10.37
C ILE A 213 -23.29 -26.27 -11.41
#